data_AF-A0AAU9U8C0-F1
#
_entry.id   AF-A0AAU9U8C0-F1
#
_cell.length_a   1.000
_cell.length_b   1.000
_cell.length_c   1.000
_cell.angle_alpha   90.00
_cell.angle_beta   90.00
_cell.angle_gamma   90.00
#
_symmetry.space_group_name_H-M   'P 1'
#
loop_
_entity.id
_entity.type
_entity.pdbx_description
1 polymer ?
#
loop_
_entity_poly.entity_id
_entity_poly.type
_entity_poly.pdbx_seq_one_letter_code
_entity_poly.pdbx_strand_id
1 'polypeptide(L)'
;MDSIPETSLLQFSSDTLQYIRKQRGLDNVENLKDSLNNLHEWIQKQEHFKKKDYPKEYLERFIIRSNGSIEIAKKKIDILCTFKTKLPKYFEPFDMDNSYILKIM
;
A
#
# COMPACT_ATOMS: atom_id res chain seq x y z
N MET A 1 -7.06 -8.59 7.46
CA MET A 1 -7.91 -8.16 6.31
C MET A 1 -9.39 -7.93 6.68
N ASP A 2 -9.83 -8.16 7.91
CA ASP A 2 -11.27 -8.24 8.23
C ASP A 2 -11.85 -7.01 8.95
N SER A 3 -10.99 -6.10 9.42
CA SER A 3 -11.42 -4.84 10.04
C SER A 3 -10.47 -3.68 9.73
N ILE A 4 -11.02 -2.47 9.74
CA ILE A 4 -10.27 -1.21 9.62
C ILE A 4 -9.85 -0.82 11.04
N PRO A 5 -8.59 -0.42 11.29
CA PRO A 5 -8.18 0.03 12.62
C PRO A 5 -8.96 1.29 13.01
N GLU A 6 -9.51 1.28 14.22
CA GLU A 6 -10.13 2.47 14.80
C GLU A 6 -9.05 3.48 15.17
N THR A 7 -9.30 4.75 14.84
CA THR A 7 -8.41 5.85 15.21
C THR A 7 -9.22 6.92 15.91
N SER A 8 -8.60 7.66 16.83
CA SER A 8 -9.26 8.77 17.52
C SER A 8 -9.75 9.88 16.58
N LEU A 9 -9.19 9.95 15.36
CA LEU A 9 -9.48 10.98 14.36
C LEU A 9 -10.59 10.58 13.37
N LEU A 10 -10.73 9.29 13.07
CA LEU A 10 -11.64 8.78 12.04
C LEU A 10 -12.39 7.55 12.54
N GLN A 11 -13.72 7.66 12.54
CA GLN A 11 -14.65 6.56 12.80
C GLN A 11 -15.17 6.03 11.47
N PHE A 12 -15.17 4.70 11.32
CA PHE A 12 -15.65 4.01 10.13
C PHE A 12 -16.86 3.17 10.47
N SER A 13 -17.83 3.10 9.55
CA SER A 13 -18.92 2.14 9.67
C SER A 13 -18.40 0.72 9.42
N SER A 14 -19.04 -0.27 10.03
CA SER A 14 -18.65 -1.69 9.91
C SER A 14 -18.71 -2.22 8.46
N ASP A 15 -19.49 -1.59 7.59
CA ASP A 15 -19.67 -1.95 6.19
C ASP A 15 -18.71 -1.23 5.22
N THR A 16 -17.95 -0.21 5.68
CA THR A 16 -17.10 0.62 4.83
C THR A 16 -16.14 -0.22 3.98
N LEU A 17 -15.53 -1.24 4.57
CA LEU A 17 -14.56 -2.11 3.89
C LEU A 17 -15.22 -2.93 2.78
N GLN A 18 -16.40 -3.52 3.05
CA GLN A 18 -17.16 -4.29 2.06
C GLN A 18 -17.65 -3.38 0.92
N TYR A 19 -18.10 -2.17 1.26
CA TYR A 19 -18.52 -1.17 0.28
C TYR A 19 -17.39 -0.81 -0.69
N ILE A 20 -16.19 -0.51 -0.17
CA ILE A 20 -15.03 -0.18 -1.00
C ILE A 20 -14.65 -1.37 -1.90
N ARG A 21 -14.62 -2.59 -1.36
CA ARG A 21 -14.31 -3.79 -2.14
C ARG A 21 -15.31 -3.97 -3.28
N LYS A 22 -16.61 -3.82 -3.01
CA LYS A 22 -17.67 -3.89 -4.03
C LYS A 22 -17.49 -2.84 -5.12
N GLN A 23 -17.20 -1.59 -4.76
CA GLN A 23 -16.96 -0.53 -5.73
C GLN A 23 -15.75 -0.79 -6.65
N ARG A 24 -14.78 -1.57 -6.19
CA ARG A 24 -13.56 -1.91 -6.93
C ARG A 24 -13.60 -3.27 -7.61
N GLY A 25 -14.74 -3.99 -7.57
CA GLY A 25 -14.87 -5.34 -8.12
C GLY A 25 -14.04 -6.40 -7.37
N LEU A 26 -13.80 -6.18 -6.07
CA LEU A 26 -13.03 -7.05 -5.17
C LEU A 26 -13.95 -7.69 -4.11
N ASP A 27 -15.23 -7.82 -4.42
CA ASP A 27 -16.28 -8.39 -3.57
C ASP A 27 -16.08 -9.90 -3.34
N ASN A 28 -15.55 -10.60 -4.33
CA ASN A 28 -15.18 -12.01 -4.18
C ASN A 28 -13.86 -12.14 -3.39
N VAL A 29 -13.99 -12.69 -2.18
CA VAL A 29 -12.87 -12.88 -1.23
C VAL A 29 -11.83 -13.87 -1.74
N GLU A 30 -12.23 -14.92 -2.47
CA GLU A 30 -11.30 -15.90 -3.04
C GLU A 30 -10.46 -15.25 -4.13
N ASN A 31 -11.11 -14.55 -5.08
CA ASN A 31 -10.42 -13.80 -6.13
C ASN A 31 -9.46 -12.76 -5.56
N LEU A 32 -9.83 -12.08 -4.47
CA LEU A 32 -8.96 -11.14 -3.78
C LEU A 32 -7.74 -11.83 -3.17
N LYS A 33 -7.93 -12.97 -2.49
CA LYS A 33 -6.83 -13.76 -1.93
C LYS A 33 -5.87 -14.23 -3.02
N ASP A 34 -6.39 -14.73 -4.13
CA ASP A 34 -5.59 -15.16 -5.27
C ASP A 34 -4.82 -14.00 -5.90
N SER A 35 -5.49 -12.84 -6.07
CA SER A 35 -4.84 -11.62 -6.54
C SER A 35 -3.70 -11.18 -5.63
N LEU A 36 -3.88 -11.28 -4.32
CA LEU A 36 -2.85 -10.95 -3.34
C LEU A 36 -1.68 -11.94 -3.34
N ASN A 37 -1.97 -13.24 -3.45
CA ASN A 37 -0.95 -14.27 -3.56
C ASN A 37 -0.12 -14.07 -4.83
N ASN A 38 -0.78 -13.85 -5.98
CA ASN A 38 -0.13 -13.56 -7.26
C ASN A 38 0.76 -12.31 -7.17
N LEU A 39 0.26 -11.24 -6.54
CA LEU A 39 1.05 -10.02 -6.36
C LEU A 39 2.24 -10.24 -5.42
N HIS A 40 2.04 -10.99 -4.34
CA HIS A 40 3.11 -11.32 -3.39
C HIS A 40 4.20 -12.17 -4.04
N GLU A 41 3.83 -13.24 -4.76
CA GLU A 41 4.79 -14.07 -5.51
C GLU A 41 5.56 -13.26 -6.56
N TRP A 42 4.87 -12.36 -7.27
CA TRP A 42 5.53 -11.48 -8.23
C TRP A 42 6.59 -10.60 -7.56
N ILE A 43 6.29 -10.00 -6.40
CA ILE A 43 7.25 -9.21 -5.60
C ILE A 43 8.45 -10.06 -5.19
N GLN A 44 8.23 -11.30 -4.75
CA GLN A 44 9.30 -12.19 -4.33
C GLN A 44 10.27 -12.51 -5.48
N LYS A 45 9.74 -12.68 -6.69
CA LYS A 45 10.52 -12.93 -7.93
C LYS A 45 11.34 -11.72 -8.41
N GLN A 46 11.02 -10.50 -7.98
CA GLN A 46 11.77 -9.31 -8.41
C GLN A 46 13.10 -9.20 -7.67
N GLU A 47 14.23 -9.40 -8.35
CA GLU A 47 15.57 -9.35 -7.72
C GLU A 47 15.97 -7.94 -7.24
N HIS A 48 15.53 -6.89 -7.95
CA HIS A 48 15.88 -5.50 -7.64
C HIS A 48 15.15 -4.93 -6.41
N PHE A 49 14.18 -5.65 -5.86
CA PHE A 49 13.46 -5.21 -4.66
C PHE A 49 14.24 -5.55 -3.39
N LYS A 50 14.71 -4.51 -2.68
CA LYS A 50 15.39 -4.65 -1.38
C LYS A 50 14.46 -5.14 -0.26
N LYS A 51 13.18 -4.74 -0.27
CA LYS A 51 12.16 -5.18 0.68
C LYS A 51 11.05 -5.91 -0.08
N LYS A 52 10.83 -7.17 0.29
CA LYS A 52 9.85 -8.07 -0.34
C LYS A 52 8.73 -8.49 0.62
N ASP A 53 9.01 -8.43 1.92
CA ASP A 53 8.06 -8.82 2.96
C ASP A 53 7.08 -7.69 3.25
N TYR A 54 5.96 -7.72 2.54
CA TYR A 54 4.83 -6.82 2.73
C TYR A 54 3.65 -7.57 3.37
N PRO A 55 3.01 -7.01 4.41
CA PRO A 55 1.76 -7.55 4.94
C PRO A 55 0.66 -7.59 3.88
N LYS A 56 -0.24 -8.57 3.96
CA LYS A 56 -1.35 -8.73 3.00
C LYS A 56 -2.26 -7.51 2.98
N GLU A 57 -2.53 -6.91 4.13
CA GLU A 57 -3.30 -5.67 4.28
C GLU A 57 -2.66 -4.50 3.53
N TYR A 58 -1.33 -4.47 3.48
CA TYR A 58 -0.59 -3.43 2.76
C TYR A 58 -0.73 -3.62 1.25
N LEU A 59 -0.60 -4.86 0.76
CA LEU A 59 -0.79 -5.20 -0.65
C LEU A 59 -2.24 -4.96 -1.11
N GLU A 60 -3.22 -5.26 -0.26
CA GLU A 60 -4.64 -4.99 -0.55
C GLU A 60 -4.88 -3.49 -0.78
N ARG A 61 -4.29 -2.63 0.05
CA ARG A 61 -4.38 -1.17 -0.14
C ARG A 61 -3.79 -0.72 -1.48
N PHE A 62 -2.72 -1.35 -1.95
CA PHE A 62 -2.15 -1.08 -3.27
C PHE A 62 -3.10 -1.44 -4.40
N ILE A 63 -3.78 -2.59 -4.30
CA ILE A 63 -4.76 -3.04 -5.29
C ILE A 63 -5.97 -2.10 -5.29
N ILE A 64 -6.51 -1.74 -4.12
CA ILE A 64 -7.63 -0.80 -3.99
C ILE A 64 -7.26 0.57 -4.59
N ARG A 65 -6.07 1.11 -4.28
CA ARG A 65 -5.58 2.38 -4.85
C ARG A 65 -5.28 2.30 -6.35
N SER A 66 -5.24 1.10 -6.91
CA SER A 66 -5.02 0.82 -8.32
C SER A 66 -6.31 0.44 -9.05
N ASN A 67 -7.46 0.83 -8.49
CA ASN A 67 -8.79 0.53 -9.04
C ASN A 67 -9.03 -0.98 -9.23
N GLY A 68 -8.48 -1.84 -8.37
CA GLY A 68 -8.60 -3.29 -8.49
C GLY A 68 -7.64 -3.94 -9.50
N SER A 69 -6.89 -3.15 -10.28
CA SER A 69 -5.97 -3.68 -11.29
C SER A 69 -4.62 -4.10 -10.68
N ILE A 70 -4.28 -5.37 -10.84
CA ILE A 70 -3.00 -5.95 -10.41
C ILE A 70 -1.83 -5.34 -11.20
N GLU A 71 -1.97 -5.19 -12.52
CA GLU A 71 -0.88 -4.65 -13.35
C GLU A 71 -0.55 -3.20 -13.02
N ILE A 72 -1.57 -2.38 -12.75
CA ILE A 72 -1.35 -1.01 -12.26
C ILE A 72 -0.69 -1.05 -10.87
N ALA A 73 -1.10 -1.97 -9.99
CA ALA A 73 -0.48 -2.12 -8.68
C ALA A 73 1.01 -2.49 -8.77
N LYS A 74 1.38 -3.44 -9.63
CA LYS A 74 2.78 -3.82 -9.92
C LYS A 74 3.59 -2.62 -10.38
N LYS A 75 3.08 -1.85 -11.36
CA LYS A 75 3.75 -0.64 -11.86
C LYS A 75 3.96 0.40 -10.75
N LYS A 76 2.97 0.62 -9.87
CA LYS A 76 3.11 1.56 -8.75
C LYS A 76 4.14 1.10 -7.72
N ILE A 77 4.20 -0.19 -7.42
CA ILE A 77 5.20 -0.76 -6.52
C ILE A 77 6.61 -0.58 -7.11
N ASP A 78 6.79 -0.89 -8.39
CA ASP A 78 8.07 -0.74 -9.07
C ASP A 78 8.56 0.72 -9.10
N ILE A 79 7.65 1.65 -9.40
CA ILE A 79 7.92 3.10 -9.34
C ILE A 79 8.31 3.52 -7.91
N LEU A 80 7.61 3.02 -6.87
CA LEU A 80 7.94 3.32 -5.48
C LEU A 80 9.35 2.83 -5.12
N CYS A 81 9.71 1.60 -5.52
CA CYS A 81 11.03 1.03 -5.31
C CYS A 81 12.11 1.81 -6.06
N THR A 82 11.81 2.26 -7.28
CA THR A 82 12.68 3.13 -8.08
C THR A 82 12.93 4.46 -7.37
N PHE A 83 11.88 5.13 -6.89
CA PHE A 83 12.03 6.41 -6.18
C PHE A 83 12.83 6.26 -4.88
N LYS A 84 12.58 5.21 -4.10
CA LYS A 84 13.37 4.93 -2.89
C LYS A 84 14.86 4.72 -3.19
N THR A 85 15.17 4.19 -4.37
CA THR A 85 16.55 3.92 -4.79
C THR A 85 17.22 5.16 -5.39
N LYS A 86 16.50 5.91 -6.23
CA LYS A 86 17.04 7.07 -6.95
C LYS A 86 17.04 8.35 -6.12
N LEU A 87 16.11 8.49 -5.19
CA LEU A 87 15.92 9.69 -4.37
C LEU A 87 15.85 9.34 -2.87
N PRO A 88 16.85 8.64 -2.30
CA PRO A 88 16.81 8.16 -0.92
C PRO A 88 16.62 9.28 0.11
N LYS A 89 17.14 10.48 -0.17
CA LYS A 89 17.02 11.68 0.66
C LYS A 89 15.58 11.99 1.10
N TYR A 90 14.56 11.66 0.30
CA TYR A 90 13.15 11.94 0.64
C TYR A 90 12.45 10.80 1.39
N PHE A 91 13.12 9.66 1.58
CA PHE A 91 12.58 8.48 2.25
C PHE A 91 13.37 8.10 3.52
N GLU A 92 14.42 8.85 3.83
CA GLU A 92 15.16 8.73 5.09
C GLU A 92 14.36 9.37 6.24
N PRO A 93 14.56 8.88 7.48
CA PRO A 93 13.97 9.51 8.66
C PRO A 93 14.34 11.00 8.71
N PHE A 94 13.33 11.85 8.84
CA PHE A 94 13.50 13.29 8.93
C PHE A 94 13.43 13.71 10.41
N ASP A 95 14.48 14.39 10.88
CA ASP A 95 14.47 15.01 12.20
C ASP A 95 13.60 16.27 12.16
N MET A 96 12.41 16.17 12.76
CA MET A 96 11.48 17.28 12.86
C MET A 96 12.02 18.38 13.77
N ASP A 97 12.74 18.06 14.84
CA ASP A 97 13.15 19.00 15.88
C ASP A 97 14.26 19.94 15.40
N ASN A 98 15.18 19.44 14.55
CA ASN A 98 16.25 20.24 13.93
C ASN A 98 15.90 20.78 12.53
N SER A 99 14.64 20.64 12.11
CA SER A 99 14.18 21.05 10.79
C SER A 99 14.23 22.57 10.59
N TYR A 100 14.76 23.00 9.45
CA TYR A 100 14.66 24.39 9.00
C TYR A 100 13.22 24.83 8.72
N ILE A 101 12.28 23.90 8.56
CA ILE A 101 10.85 24.18 8.34
C ILE A 101 10.23 24.77 9.61
N LEU A 102 10.65 24.32 10.79
CA LEU A 102 10.20 24.88 12.07
C LEU A 102 10.76 26.29 12.34
N LYS A 103 11.80 26.73 11.63
CA LYS A 103 12.33 28.10 11.76
C LYS A 103 11.51 29.14 10.98
N ILE A 104 10.59 28.70 10.13
CA ILE A 104 9.76 29.56 9.27
C ILE A 104 8.29 29.58 9.74
N MET A 105 7.87 28.61 10.56
CA MET A 105 6.57 28.61 11.26
C MET A 105 6.67 29.31 12.61
#